data_AF-A0A7Y3MEG0-F1
#
_entry.id   AF-A0A7Y3MEG0-F1
#
_cell.length_a   1.000
_cell.length_b   1.000
_cell.length_c   1.000
_cell.angle_alpha   90.00
_cell.angle_beta   90.00
_cell.angle_gamma   90.00
#
_symmetry.space_group_name_H-M   'P 1'
#
loop_
_entity.id
_entity.type
_entity.pdbx_description
1 polymer ?
#
loop_
_entity_poly.entity_id
_entity_poly.type
_entity_poly.pdbx_seq_one_letter_code
_entity_poly.pdbx_strand_id
1 'polypeptide(L)'
;MSGPEKFTPSGIELGLYSNRVDALCEEMGSLLGRVALSPNIRDRLDYSCALFDVYGRLLGQATHIPVHLGSMAFAMADVVQKFDWQPGDSVVFNDPFKGGTHLPDVTFVSPVFYAGKLSGFVANRAHHADIGSETPGSMPVTRSLSEEGIIIAPTRLVRSGVLDESWLSALCGKLNDEQASRGDFAAQLAANRLGCRRLEALLGEYGFERCQELAVALQDYGRRMALISLGEIPRGRYRFGDVLDDDGFGHRDISLEVCVNADENGVTVDFDGTAGQVEGNLNCPLPVTAAAVAYVFRCLMPPQTPSCHGALAAVGINAPAGTLVNANAPAAVAAGNVETSMRIVDAVCGALAQALPGKIPAASQGTMNNLAMGCRGKHSWDYYETLAGGHGAGIDFDGRSARHSHMTNTLNTPVEVLERHYPMRIEQYSIRRGSGGQGRHHGGDGIVREYRFLENAELSILSERRWHAPWGLEGGRAGKPGLNLLDGDDLGSKCQLQVKAGQLLRIETPGGGGYG
;
A
#
# COMPACT_ATOMS: atom_id res chain seq x y z
N MET A 1 -31.03 -37.03 9.64
CA MET A 1 -30.00 -36.82 8.61
C MET A 1 -28.93 -35.95 9.24
N SER A 2 -27.86 -36.56 9.74
CA SER A 2 -26.65 -35.83 10.14
C SER A 2 -26.14 -35.09 8.91
N GLY A 3 -25.93 -33.78 9.01
CA GLY A 3 -25.29 -33.01 7.94
C GLY A 3 -23.92 -33.61 7.59
N PRO A 4 -23.36 -33.31 6.41
CA PRO A 4 -22.03 -33.80 6.05
C PRO A 4 -21.03 -33.45 7.15
N GLU A 5 -20.23 -34.43 7.60
CA GLU A 5 -19.17 -34.21 8.59
C GLU A 5 -18.23 -33.12 8.06
N LYS A 6 -18.04 -32.06 8.86
CA LYS A 6 -17.20 -30.94 8.48
C LYS A 6 -15.75 -31.41 8.43
N PHE A 7 -15.15 -31.41 7.24
CA PHE A 7 -13.73 -31.74 7.07
C PHE A 7 -12.87 -30.89 8.01
N THR A 8 -12.01 -31.55 8.78
CA THR A 8 -11.07 -30.90 9.71
C THR A 8 -9.66 -31.42 9.41
N PRO A 9 -8.79 -30.62 8.76
CA PRO A 9 -7.41 -31.02 8.50
C PRO A 9 -6.63 -31.12 9.81
N SER A 10 -5.57 -31.92 9.82
CA SER A 10 -4.59 -31.85 10.92
C SER A 10 -3.91 -30.48 10.92
N GLY A 11 -3.47 -30.01 12.10
CA GLY A 11 -2.74 -28.74 12.20
C GLY A 11 -1.45 -28.73 11.36
N ILE A 12 -0.79 -29.89 11.21
CA ILE A 12 0.39 -30.06 10.37
C ILE A 12 0.02 -29.84 8.90
N GLU A 13 -1.03 -30.50 8.41
CA GLU A 13 -1.46 -30.39 7.02
C GLU A 13 -1.88 -28.97 6.65
N LEU A 14 -2.69 -28.33 7.49
CA LEU A 14 -3.12 -26.95 7.27
C LEU A 14 -1.93 -25.98 7.30
N GLY A 15 -0.99 -26.19 8.23
CA GLY A 15 0.25 -25.42 8.30
C GLY A 15 1.10 -25.59 7.05
N LEU A 16 1.27 -26.82 6.55
CA LEU A 16 2.00 -27.08 5.30
C LEU A 16 1.33 -26.41 4.09
N TYR A 17 0.00 -26.48 4.01
CA TYR A 17 -0.77 -25.82 2.95
C TYR A 17 -0.58 -24.31 3.00
N SER A 18 -0.76 -23.67 4.17
CA SER A 18 -0.57 -22.23 4.33
C SER A 18 0.83 -21.77 3.92
N ASN A 19 1.88 -22.45 4.41
CA ASN A 19 3.25 -22.09 4.06
C ASN A 19 3.55 -22.28 2.57
N ARG A 20 2.96 -23.30 1.92
CA ARG A 20 3.10 -23.48 0.47
C ARG A 20 2.41 -22.35 -0.31
N VAL A 21 1.22 -21.91 0.12
CA VAL A 21 0.52 -20.77 -0.48
C VAL A 21 1.34 -19.48 -0.35
N ASP A 22 1.95 -19.24 0.80
CA ASP A 22 2.80 -18.06 1.02
C ASP A 22 4.09 -18.14 0.18
N ALA A 23 4.76 -19.29 0.16
CA ALA A 23 5.96 -19.52 -0.65
C ALA A 23 5.72 -19.32 -2.16
N LEU A 24 4.53 -19.68 -2.65
CA LEU A 24 4.12 -19.40 -4.04
C LEU A 24 4.11 -17.91 -4.34
N CYS A 25 3.55 -17.11 -3.43
CA CYS A 25 3.50 -15.66 -3.57
C CYS A 25 4.92 -15.05 -3.54
N GLU A 26 5.79 -15.54 -2.66
CA GLU A 26 7.20 -15.11 -2.58
C GLU A 26 7.98 -15.49 -3.85
N GLU A 27 7.72 -16.65 -4.44
CA GLU A 27 8.37 -17.07 -5.69
C GLU A 27 7.95 -16.18 -6.87
N MET A 28 6.65 -15.84 -6.95
CA MET A 28 6.14 -14.87 -7.93
C MET A 28 6.82 -13.51 -7.76
N GLY A 29 6.86 -13.00 -6.52
CA GLY A 29 7.50 -11.72 -6.21
C GLY A 29 8.99 -11.71 -6.52
N SER A 30 9.69 -12.80 -6.19
CA SER A 30 11.12 -12.96 -6.49
C SER A 30 11.42 -12.96 -7.99
N LEU A 31 10.54 -13.55 -8.80
CA LEU A 31 10.66 -13.47 -10.26
C LEU A 31 10.42 -12.03 -10.74
N LEU A 32 9.34 -11.39 -10.28
CA LEU A 32 8.96 -10.04 -10.68
C LEU A 32 10.10 -9.03 -10.43
N GLY A 33 10.64 -8.99 -9.22
CA GLY A 33 11.73 -8.08 -8.88
C GLY A 33 13.02 -8.33 -9.67
N ARG A 34 13.27 -9.57 -10.14
CA ARG A 34 14.48 -9.90 -10.93
C ARG A 34 14.39 -9.53 -12.40
N VAL A 35 13.18 -9.49 -12.96
CA VAL A 35 12.98 -9.35 -14.42
C VAL A 35 12.33 -8.02 -14.80
N ALA A 36 11.87 -7.23 -13.83
CA ALA A 36 11.45 -5.86 -14.04
C ALA A 36 12.62 -4.97 -14.50
N LEU A 37 12.30 -3.99 -15.32
CA LEU A 37 13.25 -3.05 -15.90
C LEU A 37 13.32 -1.74 -15.10
N SER A 38 12.19 -1.28 -14.54
CA SER A 38 12.17 -0.04 -13.77
C SER A 38 12.86 -0.20 -12.40
N PRO A 39 13.64 0.81 -11.96
CA PRO A 39 14.23 0.83 -10.62
C PRO A 39 13.20 0.73 -9.50
N ASN A 40 11.97 1.23 -9.71
CA ASN A 40 10.93 1.21 -8.69
C ASN A 40 10.48 -0.23 -8.36
N ILE A 41 10.27 -1.06 -9.37
CA ILE A 41 9.91 -2.46 -9.15
C ILE A 41 11.16 -3.26 -8.76
N ARG A 42 12.27 -3.10 -9.49
CA ARG A 42 13.48 -3.92 -9.33
C ARG A 42 14.25 -3.65 -8.03
N ASP A 43 14.52 -2.38 -7.74
CA ASP A 43 15.47 -1.99 -6.70
C ASP A 43 14.75 -1.57 -5.41
N ARG A 44 13.55 -0.97 -5.51
CA ARG A 44 12.74 -0.57 -4.34
C ARG A 44 11.76 -1.63 -3.86
N LEU A 45 11.48 -2.64 -4.69
CA LEU A 45 10.55 -3.73 -4.41
C LEU A 45 9.10 -3.25 -4.17
N ASP A 46 8.65 -2.24 -4.92
CA ASP A 46 7.29 -1.72 -4.81
C ASP A 46 6.28 -2.56 -5.62
N TYR A 47 6.05 -3.78 -5.14
CA TYR A 47 5.12 -4.73 -5.73
C TYR A 47 4.63 -5.74 -4.69
N SER A 48 3.48 -6.35 -4.93
CA SER A 48 2.95 -7.47 -4.14
C SER A 48 2.40 -8.56 -5.05
N CYS A 49 2.44 -9.81 -4.58
CA CYS A 49 1.88 -10.99 -5.25
C CYS A 49 0.93 -11.71 -4.30
N ALA A 50 -0.19 -12.21 -4.81
CA ALA A 50 -1.25 -12.80 -4.01
C ALA A 50 -1.97 -13.94 -4.76
N LEU A 51 -2.50 -14.87 -3.99
CA LEU A 51 -3.33 -15.98 -4.46
C LEU A 51 -4.76 -15.83 -3.93
N PHE A 52 -5.73 -16.16 -4.77
CA PHE A 52 -7.14 -16.07 -4.44
C PHE A 52 -7.87 -17.36 -4.82
N ASP A 53 -8.93 -17.67 -4.10
CA ASP A 53 -9.84 -18.75 -4.47
C ASP A 53 -10.77 -18.35 -5.62
N VAL A 54 -11.63 -19.29 -6.05
CA VAL A 54 -12.57 -19.09 -7.16
C VAL A 54 -13.58 -17.95 -6.94
N TYR A 55 -13.74 -17.47 -5.71
CA TYR A 55 -14.63 -16.37 -5.36
C TYR A 55 -13.88 -15.03 -5.21
N GLY A 56 -12.57 -15.01 -5.47
CA GLY A 56 -11.74 -13.84 -5.29
C GLY A 56 -11.38 -13.56 -3.82
N ARG A 57 -11.49 -14.56 -2.93
CA ARG A 57 -11.07 -14.42 -1.53
C ARG A 57 -9.60 -14.75 -1.38
N LEU A 58 -8.86 -13.88 -0.68
CA LEU A 58 -7.42 -14.02 -0.46
C LEU A 58 -7.08 -15.34 0.26
N LEU A 59 -6.20 -16.14 -0.35
CA LEU A 59 -5.64 -17.37 0.23
C LEU A 59 -4.30 -17.11 0.91
N GLY A 60 -3.47 -16.26 0.31
CA GLY A 60 -2.17 -15.86 0.84
C GLY A 60 -1.55 -14.76 -0.02
N GLN A 61 -0.52 -14.11 0.51
CA GLN A 61 0.16 -13.00 -0.14
C GLN A 61 1.58 -12.83 0.40
N ALA A 62 2.50 -12.42 -0.47
CA ALA A 62 3.82 -11.94 -0.08
C ALA A 62 3.71 -10.56 0.62
N THR A 63 4.28 -10.46 1.82
CA THR A 63 4.19 -9.29 2.72
C THR A 63 5.17 -8.17 2.32
N HIS A 64 5.07 -7.68 1.09
CA HIS A 64 5.89 -6.57 0.61
C HIS A 64 5.29 -5.23 1.02
N ILE A 65 4.11 -4.89 0.50
CA ILE A 65 3.48 -3.57 0.70
C ILE A 65 2.09 -3.73 1.35
N PRO A 66 1.87 -3.22 2.58
CA PRO A 66 0.60 -3.40 3.29
C PRO A 66 -0.62 -2.81 2.58
N VAL A 67 -0.50 -1.68 1.87
CA VAL A 67 -1.65 -1.11 1.13
C VAL A 67 -2.15 -2.05 0.02
N HIS A 68 -1.25 -2.81 -0.62
CA HIS A 68 -1.63 -3.82 -1.61
C HIS A 68 -2.43 -4.97 -0.97
N LEU A 69 -2.06 -5.38 0.26
CA LEU A 69 -2.67 -6.53 0.95
C LEU A 69 -4.17 -6.36 1.13
N GLY A 70 -4.57 -5.31 1.83
CA GLY A 70 -5.97 -5.14 2.15
C GLY A 70 -6.80 -4.69 0.95
N SER A 71 -6.23 -3.89 0.04
CA SER A 71 -7.00 -3.36 -1.09
C SER A 71 -7.30 -4.44 -2.14
N MET A 72 -6.33 -5.30 -2.48
CA MET A 72 -6.60 -6.45 -3.36
C MET A 72 -7.59 -7.41 -2.71
N ALA A 73 -7.42 -7.73 -1.41
CA ALA A 73 -8.35 -8.60 -0.69
C ALA A 73 -9.79 -8.06 -0.64
N PHE A 74 -9.95 -6.73 -0.64
CA PHE A 74 -11.25 -6.06 -0.59
C PHE A 74 -11.94 -6.04 -1.96
N ALA A 75 -11.22 -5.77 -3.05
CA ALA A 75 -11.81 -5.53 -4.36
C ALA A 75 -11.84 -6.75 -5.31
N MET A 76 -11.05 -7.78 -5.04
CA MET A 76 -10.85 -8.89 -6.00
C MET A 76 -12.15 -9.65 -6.31
N ALA A 77 -13.03 -9.84 -5.33
CA ALA A 77 -14.32 -10.52 -5.52
C ALA A 77 -15.16 -9.85 -6.63
N ASP A 78 -15.21 -8.52 -6.65
CA ASP A 78 -15.94 -7.75 -7.67
C ASP A 78 -15.25 -7.83 -9.04
N VAL A 79 -13.92 -7.89 -9.08
CA VAL A 79 -13.16 -7.98 -10.32
C VAL A 79 -13.37 -9.34 -10.98
N VAL A 80 -13.23 -10.44 -10.23
CA VAL A 80 -13.30 -11.80 -10.81
C VAL A 80 -14.69 -12.15 -11.32
N GLN A 81 -15.75 -11.54 -10.79
CA GLN A 81 -17.12 -11.77 -11.24
C GLN A 81 -17.48 -11.04 -12.56
N LYS A 82 -16.67 -10.07 -12.99
CA LYS A 82 -16.93 -9.28 -14.22
C LYS A 82 -16.55 -10.01 -15.51
N PHE A 83 -15.86 -11.15 -15.42
CA PHE A 83 -15.30 -11.84 -16.58
C PHE A 83 -15.69 -13.32 -16.62
N ASP A 84 -16.02 -13.81 -17.81
CA ASP A 84 -16.03 -15.23 -18.12
C ASP A 84 -14.61 -15.73 -18.43
N TRP A 85 -13.95 -16.32 -17.45
CA TRP A 85 -12.54 -16.67 -17.52
C TRP A 85 -12.27 -17.90 -18.38
N GLN A 86 -11.20 -17.84 -19.18
CA GLN A 86 -10.68 -18.98 -19.93
C GLN A 86 -9.21 -19.26 -19.55
N PRO A 87 -8.73 -20.51 -19.69
CA PRO A 87 -7.33 -20.83 -19.49
C PRO A 87 -6.41 -19.93 -20.34
N GLY A 88 -5.39 -19.35 -19.71
CA GLY A 88 -4.45 -18.44 -20.38
C GLY A 88 -4.93 -17.00 -20.53
N ASP A 89 -6.08 -16.63 -19.96
CA ASP A 89 -6.48 -15.22 -19.88
C ASP A 89 -5.62 -14.43 -18.89
N SER A 90 -5.53 -13.11 -19.09
CA SER A 90 -5.02 -12.18 -18.08
C SER A 90 -5.70 -10.84 -18.21
N VAL A 91 -6.16 -10.30 -17.08
CA VAL A 91 -6.79 -8.98 -16.98
C VAL A 91 -5.82 -8.00 -16.33
N VAL A 92 -5.81 -6.75 -16.81
CA VAL A 92 -5.01 -5.64 -16.30
C VAL A 92 -5.92 -4.47 -15.90
N PHE A 93 -5.56 -3.77 -14.82
CA PHE A 93 -6.24 -2.53 -14.37
C PHE A 93 -5.42 -1.74 -13.35
N ASN A 94 -5.74 -0.45 -13.24
CA ASN A 94 -5.28 0.44 -12.16
C ASN A 94 -6.41 1.37 -11.65
N ASP A 95 -7.60 1.37 -12.28
CA ASP A 95 -8.74 2.23 -11.92
C ASP A 95 -9.10 2.06 -10.43
N PRO A 96 -8.86 3.07 -9.57
CA PRO A 96 -9.02 2.94 -8.12
C PRO A 96 -10.46 2.73 -7.69
N PHE A 97 -11.41 3.18 -8.50
CA PHE A 97 -12.84 2.98 -8.27
C PHE A 97 -13.34 1.65 -8.84
N LYS A 98 -12.46 0.83 -9.44
CA LYS A 98 -12.77 -0.50 -9.98
C LYS A 98 -11.77 -1.59 -9.56
N GLY A 99 -11.10 -1.39 -8.43
CA GLY A 99 -10.26 -2.39 -7.76
C GLY A 99 -8.78 -2.05 -7.68
N GLY A 100 -8.34 -0.94 -8.27
CA GLY A 100 -7.01 -0.36 -8.03
C GLY A 100 -6.91 0.35 -6.66
N THR A 101 -5.78 1.00 -6.45
CA THR A 101 -5.47 1.83 -5.26
C THR A 101 -5.24 3.28 -5.65
N HIS A 102 -4.33 3.48 -6.60
CA HIS A 102 -4.08 4.72 -7.35
C HIS A 102 -3.57 4.34 -8.75
N LEU A 103 -3.42 5.28 -9.67
CA LEU A 103 -3.06 4.96 -11.06
C LEU A 103 -1.68 4.32 -11.26
N PRO A 104 -0.62 4.69 -10.52
CA PRO A 104 0.67 4.02 -10.65
C PRO A 104 0.64 2.52 -10.33
N ASP A 105 -0.30 2.06 -9.50
CA ASP A 105 -0.40 0.64 -9.10
C ASP A 105 -1.16 -0.19 -10.15
N VAL A 106 -0.42 -0.76 -11.09
CA VAL A 106 -0.97 -1.62 -12.14
C VAL A 106 -1.12 -3.06 -11.63
N THR A 107 -2.34 -3.57 -11.67
CA THR A 107 -2.71 -4.92 -11.20
C THR A 107 -2.94 -5.87 -12.37
N PHE A 108 -2.39 -7.07 -12.27
CA PHE A 108 -2.63 -8.18 -13.19
C PHE A 108 -3.32 -9.33 -12.47
N VAL A 109 -4.38 -9.87 -13.07
CA VAL A 109 -5.13 -11.04 -12.56
C VAL A 109 -5.18 -12.12 -13.64
N SER A 110 -4.80 -13.34 -13.29
CA SER A 110 -4.85 -14.49 -14.20
C SER A 110 -5.57 -15.66 -13.52
N PRO A 111 -6.52 -16.33 -14.22
CA PRO A 111 -7.21 -17.48 -13.68
C PRO A 111 -6.31 -18.72 -13.71
N VAL A 112 -6.55 -19.63 -12.78
CA VAL A 112 -5.89 -20.93 -12.73
C VAL A 112 -6.93 -22.02 -12.95
N PHE A 113 -6.66 -22.92 -13.90
CA PHE A 113 -7.54 -24.04 -14.22
C PHE A 113 -6.87 -25.37 -13.92
N TYR A 114 -7.60 -26.30 -13.32
CA TYR A 114 -7.15 -27.65 -13.09
C TYR A 114 -8.24 -28.64 -13.53
N ALA A 115 -7.85 -29.62 -14.34
CA ALA A 115 -8.77 -30.59 -14.95
C ALA A 115 -10.01 -29.93 -15.61
N GLY A 116 -9.82 -28.80 -16.30
CA GLY A 116 -10.88 -28.05 -16.99
C GLY A 116 -11.78 -27.21 -16.08
N LYS A 117 -11.52 -27.13 -14.78
CA LYS A 117 -12.29 -26.34 -13.81
C LYS A 117 -11.50 -25.13 -13.33
N LEU A 118 -12.16 -23.97 -13.27
CA LEU A 118 -11.60 -22.78 -12.62
C LEU A 118 -11.33 -23.11 -11.14
N SER A 119 -10.09 -22.89 -10.71
CA SER A 119 -9.57 -23.36 -9.42
C SER A 119 -9.02 -22.26 -8.53
N GLY A 120 -8.89 -21.04 -9.04
CA GLY A 120 -8.46 -19.87 -8.29
C GLY A 120 -7.88 -18.82 -9.22
N PHE A 121 -7.24 -17.82 -8.62
CA PHE A 121 -6.58 -16.74 -9.33
C PHE A 121 -5.22 -16.47 -8.73
N VAL A 122 -4.30 -16.03 -9.58
CA VAL A 122 -3.06 -15.39 -9.16
C VAL A 122 -3.14 -13.93 -9.53
N ALA A 123 -2.60 -13.07 -8.68
CA ALA A 123 -2.48 -11.67 -9.00
C ALA A 123 -1.14 -11.09 -8.55
N ASN A 124 -0.74 -10.03 -9.23
CA ASN A 124 0.29 -9.15 -8.74
C ASN A 124 -0.10 -7.70 -9.00
N ARG A 125 0.48 -6.80 -8.20
CA ARG A 125 0.36 -5.36 -8.33
C ARG A 125 1.75 -4.77 -8.21
N ALA A 126 2.12 -3.87 -9.11
CA ALA A 126 3.40 -3.21 -9.10
C ALA A 126 3.22 -1.72 -9.41
N HIS A 127 4.07 -0.88 -8.81
CA HIS A 127 4.02 0.55 -8.99
C HIS A 127 4.86 0.99 -10.18
N HIS A 128 4.19 1.54 -11.20
CA HIS A 128 4.78 2.13 -12.39
C HIS A 128 4.97 3.63 -12.17
N ALA A 129 6.22 4.08 -12.06
CA ALA A 129 6.54 5.51 -11.84
C ALA A 129 6.06 6.42 -12.98
N ASP A 130 5.80 5.86 -14.15
CA ASP A 130 5.16 6.56 -15.26
C ASP A 130 3.95 5.77 -15.75
N ILE A 131 2.76 6.34 -15.52
CA ILE A 131 1.50 5.86 -16.07
C ILE A 131 0.84 6.90 -16.99
N GLY A 132 1.64 7.82 -17.55
CA GLY A 132 1.18 8.82 -18.50
C GLY A 132 0.60 10.07 -17.86
N SER A 133 0.99 10.38 -16.62
CA SER A 133 0.73 11.69 -16.01
C SER A 133 1.65 12.76 -16.62
N GLU A 134 1.14 13.98 -16.77
CA GLU A 134 1.96 15.12 -17.20
C GLU A 134 3.10 15.39 -16.20
N THR A 135 2.84 15.17 -14.91
CA THR A 135 3.81 15.37 -13.83
C THR A 135 4.68 14.13 -13.62
N PRO A 136 5.98 14.32 -13.33
CA PRO A 136 6.86 13.20 -13.06
C PRO A 136 6.43 12.28 -11.93
N GLY A 137 6.81 11.01 -12.03
CA GLY A 137 6.53 9.98 -11.02
C GLY A 137 5.05 9.63 -10.88
N SER A 138 4.16 10.24 -11.67
CA SER A 138 2.71 10.01 -11.61
C SER A 138 2.11 10.23 -10.21
N MET A 139 2.70 11.19 -9.48
CA MET A 139 2.26 11.65 -8.16
C MET A 139 2.08 13.18 -8.16
N PRO A 140 1.14 13.72 -8.96
CA PRO A 140 0.95 15.17 -9.09
C PRO A 140 0.18 15.76 -7.90
N VAL A 141 0.02 17.09 -7.84
CA VAL A 141 -0.96 17.76 -6.97
C VAL A 141 -2.19 18.11 -7.82
N THR A 142 -3.26 17.33 -7.72
CA THR A 142 -4.38 17.34 -8.70
C THR A 142 -5.76 17.39 -8.07
N ARG A 143 -6.77 17.69 -8.91
CA ARG A 143 -8.18 17.78 -8.50
C ARG A 143 -9.03 16.61 -8.97
N SER A 144 -8.66 16.00 -10.10
CA SER A 144 -9.37 14.87 -10.67
C SER A 144 -8.44 13.72 -11.04
N LEU A 145 -8.96 12.49 -10.97
CA LEU A 145 -8.25 11.27 -11.31
C LEU A 145 -7.65 11.30 -12.73
N SER A 146 -8.31 11.95 -13.70
CA SER A 146 -7.79 12.03 -15.08
C SER A 146 -6.49 12.80 -15.22
N GLU A 147 -6.14 13.63 -14.23
CA GLU A 147 -4.88 14.39 -14.20
C GLU A 147 -3.72 13.52 -13.66
N GLU A 148 -4.02 12.41 -12.98
CA GLU A 148 -3.04 11.52 -12.36
C GLU A 148 -2.43 10.50 -13.34
N GLY A 149 -2.90 10.47 -14.59
CA GLY A 149 -2.40 9.59 -15.65
C GLY A 149 -3.46 8.73 -16.30
N ILE A 150 -3.04 7.64 -16.94
CA ILE A 150 -3.91 6.78 -17.73
C ILE A 150 -4.72 5.86 -16.83
N ILE A 151 -6.05 5.98 -16.92
CA ILE A 151 -7.00 5.12 -16.23
C ILE A 151 -7.24 3.85 -17.05
N ILE A 152 -6.84 2.71 -16.49
CA ILE A 152 -7.03 1.37 -17.03
C ILE A 152 -8.16 0.71 -16.23
N ALA A 153 -9.37 0.73 -16.79
CA ALA A 153 -10.46 -0.09 -16.29
C ALA A 153 -10.12 -1.59 -16.48
N PRO A 154 -10.73 -2.51 -15.70
CA PRO A 154 -10.56 -3.96 -15.88
C PRO A 154 -10.70 -4.39 -17.35
N THR A 155 -9.58 -4.76 -17.96
CA THR A 155 -9.46 -5.06 -19.40
C THR A 155 -8.73 -6.38 -19.60
N ARG A 156 -9.24 -7.26 -20.47
CA ARG A 156 -8.51 -8.49 -20.87
C ARG A 156 -7.35 -8.11 -21.78
N LEU A 157 -6.13 -8.23 -21.28
CA LEU A 157 -4.89 -7.99 -22.03
C LEU A 157 -4.39 -9.26 -22.72
N VAL A 158 -4.57 -10.42 -22.09
CA VAL A 158 -4.27 -11.72 -22.71
C VAL A 158 -5.58 -12.50 -22.80
N ARG A 159 -5.87 -13.05 -23.98
CA ARG A 159 -7.02 -13.92 -24.21
C ARG A 159 -6.54 -15.27 -24.72
N SER A 160 -6.80 -16.33 -23.96
CA SER A 160 -6.41 -17.70 -24.30
C SER A 160 -4.94 -17.84 -24.70
N GLY A 161 -4.04 -17.15 -23.96
CA GLY A 161 -2.59 -17.15 -24.21
C GLY A 161 -2.11 -16.16 -25.28
N VAL A 162 -3.00 -15.46 -25.98
CA VAL A 162 -2.65 -14.46 -27.00
C VAL A 162 -2.71 -13.05 -26.39
N LEU A 163 -1.57 -12.36 -26.42
CA LEU A 163 -1.44 -10.97 -25.95
C LEU A 163 -2.05 -9.99 -26.97
N ASP A 164 -2.83 -9.02 -26.50
CA ASP A 164 -3.26 -7.89 -27.31
C ASP A 164 -2.12 -6.88 -27.46
N GLU A 165 -1.23 -7.16 -28.41
CA GLU A 165 -0.09 -6.31 -28.76
C GLU A 165 -0.52 -4.90 -29.19
N SER A 166 -1.71 -4.76 -29.79
CA SER A 166 -2.22 -3.46 -30.25
C SER A 166 -2.60 -2.57 -29.08
N TRP A 167 -3.28 -3.14 -28.08
CA TRP A 167 -3.63 -2.45 -26.85
C TRP A 167 -2.38 -2.08 -26.06
N LEU A 168 -1.44 -3.02 -25.90
CA LEU A 168 -0.21 -2.78 -25.15
C LEU A 168 0.64 -1.69 -25.80
N SER A 169 0.81 -1.74 -27.12
CA SER A 169 1.58 -0.73 -27.85
C SER A 169 0.91 0.64 -27.80
N ALA A 170 -0.43 0.70 -27.86
CA ALA A 170 -1.17 1.95 -27.73
C ALA A 170 -1.10 2.57 -26.32
N LEU A 171 -0.99 1.75 -25.28
CA LEU A 171 -0.75 2.21 -23.91
C LEU A 171 0.70 2.68 -23.74
N CYS A 172 1.67 1.79 -23.99
CA CYS A 172 3.09 2.09 -23.75
C CYS A 172 3.62 3.21 -24.65
N GLY A 173 3.07 3.39 -25.85
CA GLY A 173 3.41 4.50 -26.75
C GLY A 173 2.96 5.88 -26.23
N LYS A 174 2.18 5.94 -25.14
CA LYS A 174 1.83 7.18 -24.42
C LYS A 174 2.71 7.43 -23.19
N LEU A 175 3.58 6.48 -22.85
CA LEU A 175 4.49 6.57 -21.71
C LEU A 175 5.87 7.07 -22.20
N ASN A 176 6.67 7.61 -21.29
CA ASN A 176 7.96 8.22 -21.57
C ASN A 176 9.02 7.20 -21.99
N ASP A 177 9.05 6.02 -21.38
CA ASP A 177 9.95 4.92 -21.73
C ASP A 177 9.16 3.68 -22.13
N GLU A 178 8.73 3.64 -23.40
CA GLU A 178 7.96 2.52 -23.96
C GLU A 178 8.65 1.17 -23.71
N GLN A 179 9.98 1.11 -23.85
CA GLN A 179 10.72 -0.15 -23.73
C GLN A 179 10.72 -0.64 -22.27
N ALA A 180 11.01 0.24 -21.31
CA ALA A 180 10.95 -0.11 -19.89
C ALA A 180 9.53 -0.53 -19.48
N SER A 181 8.51 0.25 -19.88
CA SER A 181 7.11 -0.07 -19.57
C SER A 181 6.68 -1.41 -20.16
N ARG A 182 7.00 -1.71 -21.43
CA ARG A 182 6.72 -3.03 -22.02
C ARG A 182 7.42 -4.16 -21.25
N GLY A 183 8.66 -3.91 -20.80
CA GLY A 183 9.41 -4.85 -19.97
C GLY A 183 8.74 -5.13 -18.62
N ASP A 184 8.24 -4.10 -17.94
CA ASP A 184 7.55 -4.25 -16.66
C ASP A 184 6.20 -4.96 -16.82
N PHE A 185 5.42 -4.65 -17.86
CA PHE A 185 4.19 -5.39 -18.20
C PHE A 185 4.50 -6.88 -18.48
N ALA A 186 5.58 -7.15 -19.21
CA ALA A 186 6.03 -8.52 -19.46
C ALA A 186 6.48 -9.22 -18.17
N ALA A 187 7.15 -8.51 -17.25
CA ALA A 187 7.56 -9.01 -15.95
C ALA A 187 6.37 -9.40 -15.07
N GLN A 188 5.34 -8.56 -14.99
CA GLN A 188 4.10 -8.86 -14.26
C GLN A 188 3.36 -10.06 -14.86
N LEU A 189 3.27 -10.16 -16.20
CA LEU A 189 2.71 -11.34 -16.86
C LEU A 189 3.52 -12.61 -16.59
N ALA A 190 4.85 -12.52 -16.57
CA ALA A 190 5.73 -13.64 -16.27
C ALA A 190 5.55 -14.14 -14.82
N ALA A 191 5.41 -13.22 -13.86
CA ALA A 191 5.12 -13.53 -12.47
C ALA A 191 3.79 -14.28 -12.32
N ASN A 192 2.71 -13.80 -12.94
CA ASN A 192 1.43 -14.51 -12.94
C ASN A 192 1.51 -15.88 -13.63
N ARG A 193 2.19 -15.99 -14.78
CA ARG A 193 2.37 -17.29 -15.45
C ARG A 193 3.11 -18.30 -14.56
N LEU A 194 4.10 -17.84 -13.79
CA LEU A 194 4.77 -18.69 -12.79
C LEU A 194 3.78 -19.11 -11.69
N GLY A 195 3.03 -18.17 -11.14
CA GLY A 195 1.98 -18.42 -10.14
C GLY A 195 0.97 -19.46 -10.61
N CYS A 196 0.43 -19.33 -11.82
CA CYS A 196 -0.50 -20.30 -12.42
C CYS A 196 0.11 -21.71 -12.44
N ARG A 197 1.31 -21.87 -13.01
CA ARG A 197 1.99 -23.18 -13.09
C ARG A 197 2.19 -23.81 -11.72
N ARG A 198 2.54 -22.99 -10.74
CA ARG A 198 2.85 -23.48 -9.40
C ARG A 198 1.59 -23.82 -8.60
N LEU A 199 0.52 -23.05 -8.74
CA LEU A 199 -0.77 -23.41 -8.17
C LEU A 199 -1.36 -24.66 -8.83
N GLU A 200 -1.22 -24.82 -10.16
CA GLU A 200 -1.56 -26.05 -10.88
C GLU A 200 -0.79 -27.26 -10.35
N ALA A 201 0.52 -27.12 -10.08
CA ALA A 201 1.33 -28.19 -9.50
C ALA A 201 0.85 -28.56 -8.08
N LEU A 202 0.52 -27.57 -7.25
CA LEU A 202 -0.05 -27.80 -5.91
C LEU A 202 -1.39 -28.55 -6.00
N LEU A 203 -2.26 -28.15 -6.93
CA LEU A 203 -3.53 -28.83 -7.22
C LEU A 203 -3.31 -30.26 -7.73
N GLY A 204 -2.25 -30.51 -8.51
CA GLY A 204 -1.86 -31.84 -8.97
C GLY A 204 -1.41 -32.78 -7.84
N GLU A 205 -0.73 -32.25 -6.82
CA GLU A 205 -0.23 -33.02 -5.68
C GLU A 205 -1.34 -33.36 -4.66
N TYR A 206 -2.18 -32.38 -4.31
CA TYR A 206 -3.23 -32.54 -3.30
C TYR A 206 -4.56 -33.02 -3.89
N GLY A 207 -4.83 -32.71 -5.15
CA GLY A 207 -6.15 -32.80 -5.75
C GLY A 207 -7.00 -31.55 -5.51
N PHE A 208 -7.91 -31.27 -6.45
CA PHE A 208 -8.75 -30.07 -6.42
C PHE A 208 -9.65 -29.98 -5.18
N GLU A 209 -10.40 -31.05 -4.88
CA GLU A 209 -11.35 -31.09 -3.77
C GLU A 209 -10.62 -30.87 -2.43
N ARG A 210 -9.45 -31.49 -2.27
CA ARG A 210 -8.62 -31.34 -1.08
C ARG A 210 -8.08 -29.92 -0.91
N CYS A 211 -7.63 -29.30 -1.99
CA CYS A 211 -7.20 -27.89 -1.95
C CYS A 211 -8.34 -26.95 -1.57
N GLN A 212 -9.57 -27.20 -2.06
CA GLN A 212 -10.74 -26.40 -1.67
C GLN A 212 -11.10 -26.57 -0.19
N GLU A 213 -11.07 -27.81 0.30
CA GLU A 213 -11.25 -28.14 1.72
C GLU A 213 -10.22 -27.43 2.61
N LEU A 214 -8.93 -27.45 2.22
CA LEU A 214 -7.85 -26.78 2.93
C LEU A 214 -7.98 -25.26 2.86
N ALA A 215 -8.39 -24.70 1.72
CA ALA A 215 -8.66 -23.27 1.58
C ALA A 215 -9.76 -22.83 2.53
N VAL A 216 -10.90 -23.55 2.60
CA VAL A 216 -11.99 -23.24 3.55
C VAL A 216 -11.50 -23.34 5.00
N ALA A 217 -10.76 -24.40 5.33
CA ALA A 217 -10.19 -24.56 6.67
C ALA A 217 -9.19 -23.44 7.03
N LEU A 218 -8.42 -22.93 6.06
CA LEU A 218 -7.51 -21.80 6.23
C LEU A 218 -8.28 -20.51 6.54
N GLN A 219 -9.39 -20.25 5.83
CA GLN A 219 -10.25 -19.10 6.12
C GLN A 219 -10.87 -19.20 7.52
N ASP A 220 -11.38 -20.37 7.90
CA ASP A 220 -11.96 -20.62 9.23
C ASP A 220 -10.90 -20.49 10.33
N TYR A 221 -9.67 -20.93 10.08
CA TYR A 221 -8.56 -20.76 11.02
C TYR A 221 -8.17 -19.29 11.18
N GLY A 222 -7.97 -18.56 10.08
CA GLY A 222 -7.67 -17.13 10.10
C GLY A 222 -8.75 -16.33 10.85
N ARG A 223 -10.03 -16.63 10.58
CA ARG A 223 -11.16 -16.00 11.28
C ARG A 223 -11.14 -16.27 12.78
N ARG A 224 -10.86 -17.50 13.21
CA ARG A 224 -10.76 -17.82 14.65
C ARG A 224 -9.61 -17.06 15.31
N MET A 225 -8.44 -17.01 14.67
CA MET A 225 -7.28 -16.25 15.18
C MET A 225 -7.60 -14.76 15.31
N ALA A 226 -8.27 -14.19 14.30
CA ALA A 226 -8.74 -12.83 14.35
C ALA A 226 -9.72 -12.60 15.51
N LEU A 227 -10.77 -13.41 15.62
CA LEU A 227 -11.77 -13.26 16.70
C LEU A 227 -11.18 -13.41 18.10
N ILE A 228 -10.20 -14.29 18.30
CA ILE A 228 -9.48 -14.42 19.58
C ILE A 228 -8.72 -13.12 19.88
N SER A 229 -7.96 -12.61 18.92
CA SER A 229 -7.14 -11.39 19.09
C SER A 229 -8.02 -10.16 19.29
N LEU A 230 -9.10 -10.04 18.52
CA LEU A 230 -10.06 -8.94 18.61
C LEU A 230 -10.87 -9.00 19.92
N GLY A 231 -11.10 -10.20 20.47
CA GLY A 231 -11.77 -10.39 21.75
C GLY A 231 -10.96 -9.89 22.96
N GLU A 232 -9.68 -9.58 22.78
CA GLU A 232 -8.86 -8.93 23.82
C GLU A 232 -9.16 -7.43 23.94
N ILE A 233 -9.79 -6.82 22.93
CA ILE A 233 -10.20 -5.42 22.97
C ILE A 233 -11.41 -5.32 23.91
N PRO A 234 -11.33 -4.53 25.01
CA PRO A 234 -12.45 -4.39 25.91
C PRO A 234 -13.67 -3.81 25.19
N ARG A 235 -14.87 -4.22 25.60
CA ARG A 235 -16.11 -3.72 25.02
C ARG A 235 -16.22 -2.22 25.27
N GLY A 236 -16.51 -1.45 24.22
CA GLY A 236 -16.56 0.00 24.34
C GLY A 236 -16.56 0.72 23.00
N ARG A 237 -16.57 2.05 23.09
CA ARG A 237 -16.44 2.97 21.97
C ARG A 237 -15.23 3.86 22.22
N TYR A 238 -14.23 3.76 21.36
CA TYR A 238 -12.97 4.48 21.50
C TYR A 238 -12.83 5.45 20.34
N ARG A 239 -12.78 6.74 20.64
CA ARG A 239 -12.77 7.81 19.63
C ARG A 239 -11.42 8.47 19.57
N PHE A 240 -10.97 8.78 18.36
CA PHE A 240 -9.78 9.56 18.14
C PHE A 240 -9.95 10.41 16.88
N GLY A 241 -9.40 11.62 16.91
CA GLY A 241 -9.38 12.54 15.79
C GLY A 241 -7.94 12.93 15.49
N ASP A 242 -7.62 13.04 14.21
CA ASP A 242 -6.35 13.59 13.71
C ASP A 242 -6.65 14.45 12.48
N VAL A 243 -5.65 15.14 11.95
CA VAL A 243 -5.81 16.04 10.80
C VAL A 243 -4.73 15.81 9.75
N LEU A 244 -5.09 15.96 8.48
CA LEU A 244 -4.12 16.17 7.40
C LEU A 244 -3.81 17.66 7.28
N ASP A 245 -2.55 17.99 6.98
CA ASP A 245 -2.04 19.37 6.99
C ASP A 245 -2.81 20.26 6.00
N ASP A 246 -2.82 19.90 4.71
CA ASP A 246 -3.53 20.62 3.64
C ASP A 246 -3.78 19.73 2.40
N ASP A 247 -4.67 20.14 1.49
CA ASP A 247 -4.93 19.41 0.23
C ASP A 247 -4.18 19.95 -1.00
N GLY A 248 -3.29 20.93 -0.86
CA GLY A 248 -2.64 21.62 -1.97
C GLY A 248 -3.53 22.66 -2.68
N PHE A 249 -4.81 22.81 -2.29
CA PHE A 249 -5.78 23.73 -2.89
C PHE A 249 -6.41 24.71 -1.89
N GLY A 250 -5.81 24.81 -0.70
CA GLY A 250 -6.15 25.84 0.30
C GLY A 250 -7.04 25.33 1.43
N HIS A 251 -7.50 24.08 1.40
CA HIS A 251 -8.09 23.45 2.57
C HIS A 251 -6.98 23.00 3.51
N ARG A 252 -7.12 23.30 4.79
CA ARG A 252 -6.13 23.03 5.84
C ARG A 252 -6.79 22.31 7.00
N ASP A 253 -6.01 21.57 7.77
CA ASP A 253 -6.45 20.83 8.96
C ASP A 253 -7.68 19.95 8.64
N ILE A 254 -7.54 19.12 7.61
CA ILE A 254 -8.63 18.28 7.11
C ILE A 254 -8.87 17.17 8.12
N SER A 255 -10.03 17.25 8.80
CA SER A 255 -10.37 16.36 9.90
C SER A 255 -10.58 14.90 9.46
N LEU A 256 -9.97 14.00 10.21
CA LEU A 256 -10.16 12.56 10.13
C LEU A 256 -10.59 12.06 11.52
N GLU A 257 -11.82 11.56 11.59
CA GLU A 257 -12.44 11.07 12.83
C GLU A 257 -12.63 9.56 12.75
N VAL A 258 -12.28 8.87 13.83
CA VAL A 258 -12.49 7.43 13.92
C VAL A 258 -13.08 7.03 15.27
N CYS A 259 -14.01 6.09 15.24
CA CYS A 259 -14.58 5.43 16.40
C CYS A 259 -14.43 3.90 16.24
N VAL A 260 -13.59 3.29 17.07
CA VAL A 260 -13.49 1.83 17.17
C VAL A 260 -14.57 1.35 18.14
N ASN A 261 -15.54 0.62 17.63
CA ASN A 261 -16.62 0.00 18.40
C ASN A 261 -16.32 -1.48 18.57
N ALA A 262 -16.12 -1.93 19.81
CA ALA A 262 -15.92 -3.33 20.16
C ALA A 262 -17.11 -3.85 20.96
N ASP A 263 -17.76 -4.90 20.45
CA ASP A 263 -18.93 -5.52 21.07
C ASP A 263 -18.88 -7.06 20.99
N GLU A 264 -20.01 -7.72 21.26
CA GLU A 264 -20.13 -9.18 21.22
C GLU A 264 -20.12 -9.79 19.82
N ASN A 265 -20.33 -8.98 18.78
CA ASN A 265 -20.34 -9.38 17.39
C ASN A 265 -18.98 -9.13 16.70
N GLY A 266 -18.08 -8.37 17.32
CA GLY A 266 -16.71 -8.15 16.86
C GLY A 266 -16.27 -6.70 17.00
N VAL A 267 -15.46 -6.25 16.04
CA VAL A 267 -14.94 -4.88 16.01
C VAL A 267 -15.39 -4.20 14.72
N THR A 268 -15.96 -3.00 14.85
CA THR A 268 -16.29 -2.13 13.72
C THR A 268 -15.54 -0.81 13.85
N VAL A 269 -14.82 -0.42 12.80
CA VAL A 269 -14.20 0.90 12.67
C VAL A 269 -15.15 1.83 11.93
N ASP A 270 -15.57 2.89 12.60
CA ASP A 270 -16.54 3.86 12.10
C ASP A 270 -15.86 5.20 11.86
N PHE A 271 -15.97 5.71 10.63
CA PHE A 271 -15.40 6.98 10.18
C PHE A 271 -16.43 8.11 10.07
N ASP A 272 -17.63 7.92 10.61
CA ASP A 272 -18.61 9.01 10.72
C ASP A 272 -18.01 10.22 11.46
N GLY A 273 -18.20 11.41 10.87
CA GLY A 273 -17.57 12.66 11.31
C GLY A 273 -16.29 13.03 10.56
N THR A 274 -15.67 12.12 9.80
CA THR A 274 -14.55 12.46 8.90
C THR A 274 -15.00 13.47 7.83
N ALA A 275 -14.09 14.36 7.43
CA ALA A 275 -14.34 15.36 6.41
C ALA A 275 -14.88 14.76 5.09
N GLY A 276 -15.63 15.58 4.35
CA GLY A 276 -16.00 15.28 2.97
C GLY A 276 -14.77 15.07 2.08
N GLN A 277 -14.94 14.43 0.94
CA GLN A 277 -13.88 14.38 -0.07
C GLN A 277 -13.44 15.81 -0.43
N VAL A 278 -12.14 16.02 -0.53
CA VAL A 278 -11.52 17.34 -0.75
C VAL A 278 -11.23 17.59 -2.22
N GLU A 279 -10.91 18.83 -2.54
CA GLU A 279 -10.57 19.23 -3.90
C GLU A 279 -9.23 18.61 -4.32
N GLY A 280 -8.23 18.56 -3.44
CA GLY A 280 -6.96 17.91 -3.72
C GLY A 280 -7.00 16.38 -3.74
N ASN A 281 -5.84 15.77 -3.96
CA ASN A 281 -5.71 14.33 -4.20
C ASN A 281 -5.54 13.45 -2.96
N LEU A 282 -5.90 13.97 -1.77
CA LEU A 282 -5.87 13.23 -0.50
C LEU A 282 -7.01 12.22 -0.36
N ASN A 283 -7.90 12.10 -1.35
CA ASN A 283 -9.08 11.26 -1.26
C ASN A 283 -8.73 9.77 -1.36
N CYS A 284 -9.28 8.94 -0.46
CA CYS A 284 -9.13 7.49 -0.48
C CYS A 284 -10.36 6.82 -1.11
N PRO A 285 -10.16 5.97 -2.12
CA PRO A 285 -11.10 4.89 -2.42
C PRO A 285 -11.27 3.98 -1.21
N LEU A 286 -12.47 3.43 -1.00
CA LEU A 286 -12.76 2.52 0.11
C LEU A 286 -11.75 1.36 0.27
N PRO A 287 -11.25 0.72 -0.82
CA PRO A 287 -10.23 -0.33 -0.69
C PRO A 287 -8.93 0.12 0.01
N VAL A 288 -8.52 1.39 -0.14
CA VAL A 288 -7.33 1.95 0.55
C VAL A 288 -7.61 2.09 2.04
N THR A 289 -8.76 2.64 2.40
CA THR A 289 -9.22 2.75 3.80
C THR A 289 -9.32 1.38 4.46
N ALA A 290 -9.88 0.41 3.74
CA ALA A 290 -9.95 -0.97 4.22
C ALA A 290 -8.57 -1.59 4.43
N ALA A 291 -7.60 -1.27 3.58
CA ALA A 291 -6.23 -1.73 3.75
C ALA A 291 -5.55 -1.14 4.99
N ALA A 292 -5.73 0.15 5.25
CA ALA A 292 -5.20 0.81 6.44
C ALA A 292 -5.78 0.20 7.73
N VAL A 293 -7.10 -0.02 7.77
CA VAL A 293 -7.77 -0.69 8.90
C VAL A 293 -7.27 -2.13 9.07
N ALA A 294 -7.27 -2.91 7.99
CA ALA A 294 -6.82 -4.31 8.00
C ALA A 294 -5.39 -4.44 8.51
N TYR A 295 -4.49 -3.53 8.12
CA TYR A 295 -3.11 -3.50 8.59
C TYR A 295 -3.02 -3.36 10.12
N VAL A 296 -3.76 -2.42 10.72
CA VAL A 296 -3.72 -2.20 12.18
C VAL A 296 -4.13 -3.45 12.93
N PHE A 297 -5.27 -4.05 12.57
CA PHE A 297 -5.75 -5.24 13.25
C PHE A 297 -4.89 -6.47 12.97
N ARG A 298 -4.30 -6.58 11.77
CA ARG A 298 -3.33 -7.66 11.47
C ARG A 298 -2.09 -7.55 12.36
N CYS A 299 -1.65 -6.35 12.72
CA CYS A 299 -0.52 -6.15 13.65
C CYS A 299 -0.84 -6.59 15.09
N LEU A 300 -2.11 -6.59 15.49
CA LEU A 300 -2.54 -7.10 16.80
C LEU A 300 -2.65 -8.63 16.84
N MET A 301 -2.71 -9.27 15.67
CA MET A 301 -2.82 -10.72 15.58
C MET A 301 -1.44 -11.38 15.71
N PRO A 302 -1.36 -12.61 16.25
CA PRO A 302 -0.11 -13.35 16.33
C PRO A 302 0.61 -13.47 14.98
N PRO A 303 1.96 -13.47 14.94
CA PRO A 303 2.73 -13.52 13.70
C PRO A 303 2.32 -14.67 12.77
N GLN A 304 2.01 -15.84 13.32
CA GLN A 304 1.59 -17.05 12.61
C GLN A 304 0.16 -16.99 12.03
N THR A 305 -0.58 -15.91 12.23
CA THR A 305 -1.92 -15.75 11.64
C THR A 305 -1.81 -15.70 10.12
N PRO A 306 -2.52 -16.56 9.38
CA PRO A 306 -2.42 -16.58 7.93
C PRO A 306 -2.92 -15.27 7.32
N SER A 307 -2.25 -14.81 6.26
CA SER A 307 -2.66 -13.64 5.47
C SER A 307 -3.79 -14.01 4.50
N CYS A 308 -4.95 -14.38 5.05
CA CYS A 308 -6.12 -14.82 4.30
C CYS A 308 -7.34 -13.94 4.55
N HIS A 309 -8.34 -14.02 3.68
CA HIS A 309 -9.58 -13.25 3.78
C HIS A 309 -10.27 -13.41 5.13
N GLY A 310 -10.30 -14.61 5.71
CA GLY A 310 -10.94 -14.90 6.99
C GLY A 310 -10.33 -14.14 8.16
N ALA A 311 -9.02 -13.91 8.14
CA ALA A 311 -8.34 -13.09 9.16
C ALA A 311 -8.74 -11.61 9.05
N LEU A 312 -8.97 -11.11 7.83
CA LEU A 312 -9.29 -9.70 7.59
C LEU A 312 -10.80 -9.41 7.72
N ALA A 313 -11.66 -10.38 7.40
CA ALA A 313 -13.11 -10.23 7.36
C ALA A 313 -13.77 -10.08 8.74
N ALA A 314 -13.01 -10.22 9.83
CA ALA A 314 -13.52 -10.08 11.19
C ALA A 314 -13.68 -8.61 11.65
N VAL A 315 -13.18 -7.65 10.86
CA VAL A 315 -13.25 -6.22 11.17
C VAL A 315 -14.26 -5.56 10.23
N GLY A 316 -15.33 -5.01 10.81
CA GLY A 316 -16.30 -4.19 10.09
C GLY A 316 -15.76 -2.78 9.82
N ILE A 317 -16.16 -2.18 8.71
CA ILE A 317 -15.81 -0.80 8.36
C ILE A 317 -17.08 -0.06 7.98
N ASN A 318 -17.32 1.08 8.64
CA ASN A 318 -18.31 2.06 8.25
C ASN A 318 -17.60 3.33 7.79
N ALA A 319 -17.69 3.64 6.50
CA ALA A 319 -17.12 4.85 5.92
C ALA A 319 -18.18 5.48 4.99
N PRO A 320 -18.79 6.62 5.36
CA PRO A 320 -19.84 7.23 4.53
C PRO A 320 -19.32 7.59 3.14
N ALA A 321 -20.09 7.30 2.09
CA ALA A 321 -19.69 7.61 0.72
C ALA A 321 -19.57 9.13 0.51
N GLY A 322 -18.59 9.55 -0.31
CA GLY A 322 -18.28 10.97 -0.53
C GLY A 322 -17.48 11.63 0.58
N THR A 323 -16.90 10.85 1.49
CA THR A 323 -15.95 11.34 2.50
C THR A 323 -14.51 11.19 2.02
N LEU A 324 -13.58 11.82 2.72
CA LEU A 324 -12.14 11.67 2.49
C LEU A 324 -11.69 10.20 2.45
N VAL A 325 -12.34 9.34 3.23
CA VAL A 325 -11.99 7.92 3.40
C VAL A 325 -12.87 6.95 2.59
N ASN A 326 -13.83 7.45 1.83
CA ASN A 326 -14.65 6.68 0.90
C ASN A 326 -15.12 7.61 -0.22
N ALA A 327 -14.16 8.07 -1.02
CA ALA A 327 -14.39 9.06 -2.04
C ALA A 327 -15.09 8.49 -3.28
N ASN A 328 -15.85 9.34 -3.96
CA ASN A 328 -16.48 8.99 -5.23
C ASN A 328 -15.64 9.47 -6.41
N ALA A 329 -15.71 8.73 -7.52
CA ALA A 329 -15.22 9.21 -8.80
C ALA A 329 -15.89 10.55 -9.17
N PRO A 330 -15.18 11.49 -9.82
CA PRO A 330 -13.83 11.38 -10.37
C PRO A 330 -12.73 12.05 -9.51
N ALA A 331 -12.86 12.00 -8.17
CA ALA A 331 -11.88 12.61 -7.27
C ALA A 331 -10.45 12.10 -7.54
N ALA A 332 -9.46 12.98 -7.41
CA ALA A 332 -8.04 12.62 -7.41
C ALA A 332 -7.68 11.84 -6.12
N VAL A 333 -6.82 10.83 -6.21
CA VAL A 333 -6.58 9.86 -5.12
C VAL A 333 -5.11 9.51 -4.86
N ALA A 334 -4.17 10.05 -5.64
CA ALA A 334 -2.77 9.68 -5.55
C ALA A 334 -2.21 9.85 -4.13
N ALA A 335 -2.45 11.00 -3.48
CA ALA A 335 -2.03 11.24 -2.11
C ALA A 335 -2.89 10.48 -1.07
N GLY A 336 -4.14 10.10 -1.40
CA GLY A 336 -4.95 9.25 -0.54
C GLY A 336 -4.29 7.89 -0.26
N ASN A 337 -3.70 7.28 -1.29
CA ASN A 337 -3.00 6.00 -1.17
C ASN A 337 -1.77 6.06 -0.26
N VAL A 338 -1.05 7.19 -0.23
CA VAL A 338 0.27 7.29 0.42
C VAL A 338 0.28 8.13 1.70
N GLU A 339 -0.60 9.12 1.84
CA GLU A 339 -0.64 10.05 2.97
C GLU A 339 -1.88 9.85 3.85
N THR A 340 -3.09 9.88 3.27
CA THR A 340 -4.32 9.67 4.03
C THR A 340 -4.38 8.26 4.61
N SER A 341 -3.90 7.25 3.88
CA SER A 341 -3.79 5.88 4.40
C SER A 341 -2.90 5.78 5.65
N MET A 342 -1.81 6.55 5.71
CA MET A 342 -0.94 6.64 6.90
C MET A 342 -1.69 7.29 8.06
N ARG A 343 -2.45 8.35 7.79
CA ARG A 343 -3.23 9.05 8.82
C ARG A 343 -4.37 8.20 9.37
N ILE A 344 -5.02 7.39 8.53
CA ILE A 344 -6.02 6.40 8.99
C ILE A 344 -5.39 5.44 9.98
N VAL A 345 -4.18 4.91 9.69
CA VAL A 345 -3.46 4.02 10.61
C VAL A 345 -3.19 4.70 11.94
N ASP A 346 -2.62 5.92 11.93
CA ASP A 346 -2.35 6.67 13.15
C ASP A 346 -3.63 6.89 13.97
N ALA A 347 -4.74 7.29 13.34
CA ALA A 347 -5.98 7.56 14.05
C ALA A 347 -6.61 6.29 14.65
N VAL A 348 -6.62 5.17 13.91
CA VAL A 348 -7.11 3.88 14.43
C VAL A 348 -6.23 3.41 15.59
N CYS A 349 -4.91 3.57 15.50
CA CYS A 349 -4.00 3.32 16.61
C CYS A 349 -4.30 4.23 17.82
N GLY A 350 -4.52 5.52 17.61
CA GLY A 350 -4.88 6.47 18.68
C GLY A 350 -6.18 6.11 19.40
N ALA A 351 -7.17 5.59 18.68
CA ALA A 351 -8.39 5.04 19.29
C ALA A 351 -8.09 3.76 20.08
N LEU A 352 -7.34 2.82 19.50
CA LEU A 352 -7.00 1.55 20.15
C LEU A 352 -6.07 1.73 21.35
N ALA A 353 -5.25 2.78 21.41
CA ALA A 353 -4.37 3.05 22.55
C ALA A 353 -5.16 3.27 23.85
N GLN A 354 -6.40 3.77 23.75
CA GLN A 354 -7.34 3.90 24.87
C GLN A 354 -7.89 2.54 25.33
N ALA A 355 -8.02 1.59 24.41
CA ALA A 355 -8.60 0.27 24.66
C ALA A 355 -7.55 -0.77 25.10
N LEU A 356 -6.34 -0.68 24.55
CA LEU A 356 -5.24 -1.61 24.73
C LEU A 356 -3.97 -0.86 25.19
N PRO A 357 -4.00 -0.24 26.39
CA PRO A 357 -2.84 0.48 26.91
C PRO A 357 -1.64 -0.47 27.00
N GLY A 358 -0.49 -0.01 26.51
CA GLY A 358 0.75 -0.78 26.47
C GLY A 358 0.90 -1.76 25.30
N LYS A 359 -0.12 -1.95 24.43
CA LYS A 359 0.04 -2.70 23.17
C LYS A 359 0.24 -1.81 21.95
N ILE A 360 -0.28 -0.59 22.01
CA ILE A 360 -0.19 0.37 20.90
C ILE A 360 1.02 1.28 21.11
N PRO A 361 1.91 1.45 20.11
CA PRO A 361 2.99 2.41 20.19
C PRO A 361 2.48 3.85 20.03
N ALA A 362 3.31 4.83 20.36
CA ALA A 362 3.11 6.22 19.95
C ALA A 362 3.06 6.35 18.41
N ALA A 363 2.68 7.52 17.88
CA ALA A 363 2.63 7.74 16.44
C ALA A 363 4.02 7.55 15.80
N SER A 364 4.05 6.89 14.64
CA SER A 364 5.23 6.94 13.76
C SER A 364 5.21 8.25 12.96
N GLN A 365 6.12 8.39 11.99
CA GLN A 365 6.24 9.59 11.17
C GLN A 365 4.95 10.06 10.47
N GLY A 366 3.91 9.22 10.33
CA GLY A 366 2.58 9.62 9.85
C GLY A 366 2.49 10.12 8.41
N THR A 367 3.51 9.84 7.59
CA THR A 367 3.64 10.22 6.18
C THR A 367 4.55 9.23 5.45
N MET A 368 4.37 9.05 4.14
CA MET A 368 5.35 8.36 3.31
C MET A 368 6.43 9.30 2.76
N ASN A 369 6.30 10.62 2.97
CA ASN A 369 7.17 11.66 2.41
C ASN A 369 7.38 11.44 0.91
N ASN A 370 6.28 11.41 0.18
CA ASN A 370 6.26 11.05 -1.21
C ASN A 370 6.95 12.14 -2.05
N LEU A 371 7.95 11.73 -2.83
CA LEU A 371 8.79 12.59 -3.62
C LEU A 371 8.81 12.07 -5.06
N ALA A 372 8.38 12.90 -6.00
CA ALA A 372 8.45 12.62 -7.42
C ALA A 372 9.20 13.73 -8.15
N MET A 373 10.10 13.34 -9.05
CA MET A 373 10.96 14.25 -9.79
C MET A 373 11.18 13.74 -11.19
N GLY A 374 11.33 14.65 -12.15
CA GLY A 374 11.62 14.25 -13.51
C GLY A 374 11.66 15.38 -14.50
N CYS A 375 11.89 15.03 -15.75
CA CYS A 375 11.89 15.97 -16.84
C CYS A 375 11.11 15.38 -18.02
N ARG A 376 10.46 16.25 -18.79
CA ARG A 376 9.78 15.90 -20.04
C ARG A 376 10.59 16.46 -21.21
N GLY A 377 10.90 15.62 -22.20
CA GLY A 377 11.60 16.08 -23.40
C GLY A 377 12.32 14.96 -24.15
N LYS A 378 13.43 15.32 -24.80
CA LYS A 378 14.23 14.35 -25.59
C LYS A 378 14.90 13.27 -24.73
N HIS A 379 15.18 13.60 -23.48
CA HIS A 379 15.76 12.71 -22.48
C HIS A 379 14.87 12.71 -21.24
N SER A 380 13.61 12.31 -21.40
CA SER A 380 12.67 12.20 -20.29
C SER A 380 13.16 11.20 -19.25
N TRP A 381 12.88 11.49 -17.99
CA TRP A 381 13.08 10.55 -16.89
C TRP A 381 12.06 10.82 -15.81
N ASP A 382 11.69 9.75 -15.11
CA ASP A 382 10.76 9.75 -14.00
C ASP A 382 11.40 9.05 -12.81
N TYR A 383 11.43 9.75 -11.68
CA TYR A 383 11.87 9.24 -10.41
C TYR A 383 10.76 9.37 -9.39
N TYR A 384 10.51 8.27 -8.67
CA TYR A 384 9.55 8.19 -7.59
C TYR A 384 10.21 7.56 -6.37
N GLU A 385 10.01 8.15 -5.20
CA GLU A 385 10.50 7.63 -3.95
C GLU A 385 9.61 8.01 -2.77
N THR A 386 9.39 7.04 -1.87
CA THR A 386 8.94 7.31 -0.50
C THR A 386 10.14 7.32 0.43
N LEU A 387 10.11 8.18 1.45
CA LEU A 387 11.21 8.38 2.38
C LEU A 387 10.85 7.91 3.80
N ALA A 388 11.76 7.12 4.35
CA ALA A 388 11.69 6.60 5.71
C ALA A 388 11.76 7.72 6.77
N GLY A 389 11.29 7.44 7.99
CA GLY A 389 11.37 8.39 9.09
C GLY A 389 11.46 7.71 10.45
N GLY A 390 10.96 8.40 11.47
CA GLY A 390 10.94 7.89 12.83
C GLY A 390 9.73 7.00 13.10
N HIS A 391 9.96 5.82 13.70
CA HIS A 391 8.89 4.98 14.23
C HIS A 391 8.51 5.43 15.65
N GLY A 392 7.25 5.24 16.05
CA GLY A 392 6.80 5.51 17.41
C GLY A 392 7.42 4.57 18.44
N ALA A 393 7.66 5.08 19.65
CA ALA A 393 8.12 4.27 20.78
C ALA A 393 6.96 3.46 21.40
N GLY A 394 7.30 2.32 22.01
CA GLY A 394 6.37 1.46 22.73
C GLY A 394 6.63 1.45 24.23
N ILE A 395 5.88 0.62 24.95
CA ILE A 395 5.98 0.51 26.41
C ILE A 395 7.34 -0.02 26.89
N ASP A 396 7.99 -0.85 26.07
CA ASP A 396 9.23 -1.58 26.37
C ASP A 396 10.30 -1.45 25.28
N PHE A 397 10.10 -0.57 24.29
CA PHE A 397 11.05 -0.35 23.21
C PHE A 397 11.10 1.09 22.72
N ASP A 398 12.30 1.54 22.33
CA ASP A 398 12.50 2.77 21.57
C ASP A 398 12.02 2.61 20.13
N GLY A 399 11.55 3.71 19.56
CA GLY A 399 11.22 3.81 18.15
C GLY A 399 12.45 3.63 17.27
N ARG A 400 12.30 2.84 16.20
CA ARG A 400 13.37 2.67 15.21
C ARG A 400 13.53 3.92 14.37
N SER A 401 14.78 4.36 14.19
CA SER A 401 15.11 5.52 13.34
C SER A 401 15.26 5.11 11.87
N ALA A 402 15.02 6.04 10.96
CA ALA A 402 15.22 5.89 9.51
C ALA A 402 14.59 4.61 8.93
N ARG A 403 13.34 4.32 9.32
CA ARG A 403 12.58 3.15 8.87
C ARG A 403 11.26 3.58 8.24
N HIS A 404 10.84 2.85 7.20
CA HIS A 404 9.46 2.91 6.76
C HIS A 404 8.55 2.35 7.86
N SER A 405 7.34 2.92 7.94
CA SER A 405 6.31 2.54 8.89
C SER A 405 4.99 2.37 8.15
N HIS A 406 4.11 1.54 8.72
CA HIS A 406 2.71 1.41 8.29
C HIS A 406 2.54 1.02 6.82
N MET A 407 2.03 1.90 5.98
CA MET A 407 1.44 1.54 4.68
C MET A 407 2.48 1.29 3.57
N THR A 408 3.78 1.37 3.88
CA THR A 408 4.87 1.06 2.95
C THR A 408 6.01 0.32 3.65
N ASN A 409 6.74 -0.50 2.88
CA ASN A 409 7.94 -1.22 3.31
C ASN A 409 8.90 -1.41 2.11
N THR A 410 8.99 -0.38 1.27
CA THR A 410 9.94 -0.34 0.15
C THR A 410 11.38 -0.21 0.63
N LEU A 411 12.33 -0.62 -0.20
CA LEU A 411 13.74 -0.30 0.00
C LEU A 411 14.02 1.14 -0.45
N ASN A 412 15.02 1.77 0.15
CA ASN A 412 15.54 3.03 -0.37
C ASN A 412 16.22 2.79 -1.72
N THR A 413 16.16 3.76 -2.62
CA THR A 413 16.98 3.70 -3.83
C THR A 413 18.45 3.86 -3.44
N PRO A 414 19.37 2.95 -3.82
CA PRO A 414 20.79 3.14 -3.56
C PRO A 414 21.31 4.42 -4.23
N VAL A 415 22.17 5.17 -3.54
CA VAL A 415 22.71 6.44 -4.05
C VAL A 415 23.38 6.26 -5.42
N GLU A 416 24.22 5.23 -5.56
CA GLU A 416 24.92 4.93 -6.81
C GLU A 416 23.96 4.61 -7.97
N VAL A 417 22.83 3.96 -7.68
CA VAL A 417 21.80 3.67 -8.69
C VAL A 417 21.12 4.98 -9.09
N LEU A 418 20.73 5.80 -8.12
CA LEU A 418 20.09 7.08 -8.37
C LEU A 418 20.98 8.00 -9.24
N GLU A 419 22.22 8.22 -8.84
CA GLU A 419 23.15 9.11 -9.56
C GLU A 419 23.58 8.57 -10.93
N ARG A 420 23.50 7.25 -11.13
CA ARG A 420 23.76 6.63 -12.43
C ARG A 420 22.61 6.84 -13.41
N HIS A 421 21.37 6.79 -12.93
CA HIS A 421 20.18 6.78 -13.78
C HIS A 421 19.57 8.17 -13.97
N TYR A 422 19.80 9.08 -13.04
CA TYR A 422 19.13 10.37 -13.02
C TYR A 422 20.15 11.52 -12.91
N PRO A 423 19.86 12.68 -13.50
CA PRO A 423 20.71 13.87 -13.47
C PRO A 423 20.57 14.60 -12.13
N MET A 424 20.89 13.89 -11.05
CA MET A 424 20.86 14.35 -9.67
C MET A 424 22.08 13.83 -8.92
N ARG A 425 22.48 14.53 -7.86
CA ARG A 425 23.52 14.09 -6.92
C ARG A 425 23.00 14.14 -5.50
N ILE A 426 23.31 13.13 -4.70
CA ILE A 426 22.98 13.11 -3.29
C ILE A 426 24.10 13.80 -2.50
N GLU A 427 23.81 14.99 -1.95
CA GLU A 427 24.78 15.76 -1.15
C GLU A 427 24.82 15.27 0.31
N GLN A 428 23.66 14.81 0.81
CA GLN A 428 23.52 14.27 2.16
C GLN A 428 22.47 13.17 2.19
N TYR A 429 22.78 12.08 2.89
CA TYR A 429 21.80 11.09 3.34
C TYR A 429 22.18 10.60 4.74
N SER A 430 21.44 11.03 5.76
CA SER A 430 21.80 10.77 7.16
C SER A 430 20.60 10.71 8.09
N ILE A 431 20.76 10.13 9.27
CA ILE A 431 19.75 10.17 10.33
C ILE A 431 19.61 11.60 10.87
N ARG A 432 18.37 12.10 10.97
CA ARG A 432 18.03 13.41 11.53
C ARG A 432 18.02 13.34 13.06
N ARG A 433 19.21 13.28 13.67
CA ARG A 433 19.36 13.02 15.11
C ARG A 433 18.60 14.03 15.98
N GLY A 434 17.89 13.52 16.98
CA GLY A 434 17.10 14.33 17.92
C GLY A 434 15.81 14.88 17.30
N SER A 435 15.26 14.20 16.28
CA SER A 435 13.92 14.45 15.77
C SER A 435 12.86 13.55 16.42
N GLY A 436 13.25 12.43 17.00
CA GLY A 436 12.37 11.57 17.79
C GLY A 436 11.86 12.26 19.06
N GLY A 437 10.62 11.94 19.44
CA GLY A 437 9.98 12.42 20.66
C GLY A 437 10.66 11.86 21.90
N GLN A 438 10.77 12.69 22.94
CA GLN A 438 11.37 12.28 24.21
C GLN A 438 10.34 11.54 25.07
N GLY A 439 10.78 10.53 25.82
CA GLY A 439 9.99 9.82 26.82
C GLY A 439 10.90 8.89 27.60
N ARG A 440 10.33 8.02 28.44
CA ARG A 440 11.05 6.85 28.97
C ARG A 440 11.64 6.01 27.84
N HIS A 441 10.87 5.87 26.75
CA HIS A 441 11.34 5.34 25.47
C HIS A 441 11.29 6.43 24.41
N HIS A 442 12.38 6.52 23.66
CA HIS A 442 12.60 7.57 22.68
C HIS A 442 11.89 7.21 21.37
N GLY A 443 11.17 8.14 20.77
CA GLY A 443 10.71 7.98 19.40
C GLY A 443 11.90 7.88 18.43
N GLY A 444 11.71 7.21 17.30
CA GLY A 444 12.76 7.09 16.29
C GLY A 444 13.06 8.43 15.62
N ASP A 445 14.30 8.63 15.22
CA ASP A 445 14.71 9.78 14.43
C ASP A 445 14.35 9.59 12.94
N GLY A 446 13.96 10.69 12.29
CA GLY A 446 13.78 10.76 10.85
C GLY A 446 15.10 10.72 10.07
N ILE A 447 15.05 11.11 8.80
CA ILE A 447 16.23 11.26 7.94
C ILE A 447 16.33 12.68 7.40
N VAL A 448 17.53 13.00 6.95
CA VAL A 448 17.84 14.14 6.09
C VAL A 448 18.29 13.56 4.75
N ARG A 449 17.68 14.02 3.66
CA ARG A 449 18.10 13.66 2.31
C ARG A 449 18.15 14.89 1.41
N GLU A 450 19.29 15.08 0.75
CA GLU A 450 19.56 16.24 -0.08
C GLU A 450 19.85 15.85 -1.53
N TYR A 451 19.13 16.44 -2.47
CA TYR A 451 19.19 16.19 -3.90
C TYR A 451 19.64 17.47 -4.61
N ARG A 452 20.84 17.46 -5.18
CA ARG A 452 21.32 18.50 -6.09
C ARG A 452 20.86 18.16 -7.50
N PHE A 453 20.07 19.04 -8.10
CA PHE A 453 19.68 18.87 -9.51
C PHE A 453 20.83 19.25 -10.43
N LEU A 454 21.17 18.39 -11.40
CA LEU A 454 22.21 18.63 -12.39
C LEU A 454 21.66 19.20 -13.71
N GLU A 455 20.34 19.16 -13.88
CA GLU A 455 19.61 19.80 -14.96
C GLU A 455 18.30 20.41 -14.44
N ASN A 456 17.57 21.10 -15.32
CA ASN A 456 16.22 21.57 -14.97
C ASN A 456 15.26 20.38 -14.93
N ALA A 457 14.40 20.36 -13.92
CA ALA A 457 13.43 19.30 -13.70
C ALA A 457 12.13 19.87 -13.11
N GLU A 458 11.13 19.03 -12.99
CA GLU A 458 9.93 19.26 -12.23
C GLU A 458 9.96 18.39 -10.96
N LEU A 459 9.43 18.95 -9.88
CA LEU A 459 9.37 18.37 -8.55
C LEU A 459 7.92 18.38 -8.08
N SER A 460 7.46 17.24 -7.57
CA SER A 460 6.22 17.11 -6.80
C SER A 460 6.54 16.51 -5.43
N ILE A 461 5.97 17.10 -4.39
CA ILE A 461 6.03 16.60 -3.01
C ILE A 461 4.61 16.41 -2.53
N LEU A 462 4.31 15.22 -2.03
CA LEU A 462 3.09 14.93 -1.27
C LEU A 462 3.54 14.41 0.09
N SER A 463 3.41 15.24 1.12
CA SER A 463 3.85 14.88 2.47
C SER A 463 2.93 15.43 3.53
N GLU A 464 3.01 14.82 4.72
CA GLU A 464 2.23 15.16 5.90
C GLU A 464 3.15 15.38 7.10
N ARG A 465 2.57 15.81 8.23
CA ARG A 465 3.29 16.08 9.50
C ARG A 465 4.35 17.17 9.33
N ARG A 466 4.05 18.20 8.53
CA ARG A 466 4.81 19.46 8.45
C ARG A 466 4.30 20.48 9.44
N TRP A 467 2.99 20.49 9.73
CA TRP A 467 2.41 21.41 10.71
C TRP A 467 2.04 20.72 12.01
N HIS A 468 1.50 19.50 11.93
CA HIS A 468 1.12 18.71 13.12
C HIS A 468 2.14 17.61 13.39
N ALA A 469 2.75 17.65 14.58
CA ALA A 469 3.76 16.67 14.97
C ALA A 469 3.16 15.27 15.22
N PRO A 470 3.91 14.18 14.96
CA PRO A 470 3.55 12.85 15.42
C PRO A 470 3.43 12.81 16.95
N TRP A 471 2.26 12.42 17.45
CA TRP A 471 1.94 12.48 18.88
C TRP A 471 2.68 11.41 19.69
N GLY A 472 3.05 11.75 20.93
CA GLY A 472 3.58 10.81 21.92
C GLY A 472 2.45 10.12 22.70
N LEU A 473 2.80 9.13 23.51
CA LEU A 473 1.82 8.33 24.27
C LEU A 473 2.23 8.15 25.73
N GLU A 474 1.26 8.03 26.64
CA GLU A 474 1.47 7.84 28.09
C GLU A 474 2.47 8.84 28.73
N GLY A 475 2.43 10.11 28.32
CA GLY A 475 3.33 11.15 28.84
C GLY A 475 4.57 11.41 27.98
N GLY A 476 4.84 10.57 26.98
CA GLY A 476 5.86 10.81 25.97
C GLY A 476 5.56 12.05 25.13
N ARG A 477 6.61 12.76 24.72
CA ARG A 477 6.54 13.95 23.88
C ARG A 477 6.38 13.61 22.40
N ALA A 478 5.77 14.52 21.66
CA ALA A 478 5.68 14.44 20.21
C ALA A 478 7.06 14.42 19.52
N GLY A 479 7.15 13.78 18.36
CA GLY A 479 8.30 13.90 17.46
C GLY A 479 8.39 15.30 16.84
N LYS A 480 9.50 15.60 16.17
CA LYS A 480 9.60 16.83 15.37
C LYS A 480 8.85 16.66 14.04
N PRO A 481 8.13 17.70 13.59
CA PRO A 481 7.63 17.76 12.22
C PRO A 481 8.76 17.62 11.18
N GLY A 482 8.37 17.21 9.98
CA GLY A 482 9.24 17.24 8.81
C GLY A 482 9.37 18.64 8.21
N LEU A 483 10.30 18.83 7.29
CA LEU A 483 10.50 20.07 6.52
C LEU A 483 10.92 19.74 5.09
N ASN A 484 10.42 20.52 4.13
CA ASN A 484 10.81 20.43 2.72
C ASN A 484 11.42 21.76 2.33
N LEU A 485 12.71 21.79 1.96
CA LEU A 485 13.44 23.02 1.69
C LEU A 485 14.04 23.00 0.28
N LEU A 486 13.85 24.05 -0.51
CA LEU A 486 14.56 24.27 -1.78
C LEU A 486 15.48 25.48 -1.63
N ASP A 487 16.79 25.26 -1.67
CA ASP A 487 17.81 26.28 -1.40
C ASP A 487 17.60 27.04 -0.07
N GLY A 488 16.93 26.41 0.90
CA GLY A 488 16.60 26.96 2.21
C GLY A 488 15.18 27.51 2.35
N ASP A 489 14.43 27.66 1.26
CA ASP A 489 13.04 28.13 1.28
C ASP A 489 12.07 26.98 1.57
N ASP A 490 11.14 27.17 2.50
CA ASP A 490 10.14 26.17 2.89
C ASP A 490 9.06 26.00 1.81
N LEU A 491 8.90 24.77 1.34
CA LEU A 491 7.94 24.39 0.31
C LEU A 491 6.58 23.96 0.88
N GLY A 492 6.43 23.81 2.19
CA GLY A 492 5.21 23.31 2.82
C GLY A 492 5.01 21.80 2.69
N SER A 493 3.79 21.32 2.96
CA SER A 493 3.46 19.88 2.96
C SER A 493 3.31 19.30 1.55
N LYS A 494 2.72 20.09 0.64
CA LYS A 494 2.47 19.73 -0.75
C LYS A 494 2.92 20.85 -1.67
N CYS A 495 3.64 20.49 -2.72
CA CYS A 495 4.03 21.44 -3.74
C CYS A 495 4.27 20.74 -5.07
N GLN A 496 4.08 21.49 -6.15
CA GLN A 496 4.50 21.10 -7.49
C GLN A 496 5.14 22.32 -8.16
N LEU A 497 6.39 22.20 -8.59
CA LEU A 497 7.16 23.34 -9.12
C LEU A 497 8.30 22.90 -10.04
N GLN A 498 8.76 23.84 -10.85
CA GLN A 498 9.96 23.69 -11.68
C GLN A 498 11.22 24.02 -10.87
N VAL A 499 12.21 23.15 -10.93
CA VAL A 499 13.53 23.32 -10.32
C VAL A 499 14.59 23.53 -11.41
N LYS A 500 15.60 24.34 -11.11
CA LYS A 500 16.71 24.64 -12.03
C LYS A 500 17.94 23.81 -11.68
N ALA A 501 18.77 23.58 -12.70
CA ALA A 501 20.10 23.02 -12.51
C ALA A 501 20.87 23.81 -11.44
N GLY A 502 21.48 23.09 -10.51
CA GLY A 502 22.25 23.65 -9.39
C GLY A 502 21.46 23.87 -8.11
N GLN A 503 20.13 23.83 -8.11
CA GLN A 503 19.34 23.97 -6.88
C GLN A 503 19.44 22.72 -5.99
N LEU A 504 19.29 22.90 -4.68
CA LEU A 504 19.31 21.84 -3.66
C LEU A 504 17.92 21.65 -3.05
N LEU A 505 17.34 20.48 -3.25
CA LEU A 505 16.20 20.03 -2.46
C LEU A 505 16.69 19.30 -1.22
N ARG A 506 16.24 19.71 -0.04
CA ARG A 506 16.47 19.04 1.25
C ARG A 506 15.15 18.60 1.84
N ILE A 507 15.02 17.31 2.09
CA ILE A 507 13.89 16.71 2.81
C ILE A 507 14.36 16.30 4.21
N GLU A 508 13.71 16.84 5.23
CA GLU A 508 13.82 16.38 6.60
C GLU A 508 12.54 15.63 6.97
N THR A 509 12.62 14.31 7.19
CA THR A 509 11.43 13.54 7.53
C THR A 509 11.06 13.66 9.02
N PRO A 510 9.79 13.46 9.39
CA PRO A 510 9.37 13.52 10.78
C PRO A 510 10.02 12.44 11.65
N GLY A 511 10.18 12.75 12.94
CA GLY A 511 10.49 11.74 13.95
C GLY A 511 9.24 11.00 14.43
N GLY A 512 9.39 9.93 15.19
CA GLY A 512 8.28 9.26 15.87
C GLY A 512 7.98 9.87 17.24
N GLY A 513 6.79 9.66 17.78
CA GLY A 513 6.42 10.03 19.15
C GLY A 513 7.17 9.19 20.19
N GLY A 514 7.47 9.81 21.34
CA GLY A 514 8.02 9.12 22.52
C GLY A 514 6.94 8.44 23.36
N TYR A 515 7.37 7.60 24.30
CA TYR A 515 6.49 6.88 25.22
C TYR A 515 6.95 7.05 26.66
N GLY A 516 6.02 7.33 27.58
CA GLY A 516 6.26 7.31 29.04
C GLY A 516 6.91 8.55 29.62
#